data_AF-A0A1I1EKC0-F1
#
_entry.id   AF-A0A1I1EKC0-F1
#
_cell.length_a   1.000
_cell.length_b   1.000
_cell.length_c   1.000
_cell.angle_alpha   90.00
_cell.angle_beta   90.00
_cell.angle_gamma   90.00
#
_symmetry.space_group_name_H-M   'P 1'
#
loop_
_entity.id
_entity.type
_entity.pdbx_description
1 polymer ?
#
loop_
_entity_poly.entity_id
_entity_poly.type
_entity_poly.pdbx_seq_one_letter_code
_entity_poly.pdbx_strand_id
1 'polypeptide(L)'
;MTPSGRRLGDDLAALGAVSAVSTLVALGASRGLWLSNLHNAALAVTSALTGALLLSRRPGQREARQFLAIALVSAVVYAGRQVGLDGDGRAAAWWGWLGVWPTALVIAQTTLLVLCFPEGRFLSHRWRIVGITAATAAIISATLSALWPVEYATDAIVTPFPFTLQGYDAAATVWDKLAHPLYALLQVAWLVGLAARWRASDSAVRQQLLWLVVLVAGIVTVLFAGLAIGGTPTPGLLAVGALPLAVGWMLDRLSLAHVVELERAAGRLDALTPRENEVLDLMARGLSNQAISERLHLSIKTVEPAISSIFRKLGLDDDPASNRRVLAVVQYWRR
;
A
#
# COMPACT_ATOMS: atom_id res chain seq x y z
N MET A 1 17.76 -1.23 18.44
CA MET A 1 16.58 -2.03 18.88
C MET A 1 16.85 -3.46 18.45
N THR A 2 16.88 -4.41 19.39
CA THR A 2 17.17 -5.84 19.10
C THR A 2 16.01 -6.46 18.28
N PRO A 3 16.26 -7.55 17.51
CA PRO A 3 15.21 -8.24 16.76
C PRO A 3 14.02 -8.66 17.65
N SER A 4 14.29 -9.09 18.89
CA SER A 4 13.27 -9.44 19.89
C SER A 4 12.46 -8.22 20.34
N GLY A 5 13.11 -7.09 20.60
CA GLY A 5 12.42 -5.86 21.00
C GLY A 5 11.55 -5.28 19.88
N ARG A 6 11.99 -5.38 18.62
CA ARG A 6 11.18 -4.94 17.46
C ARG A 6 9.92 -5.78 17.30
N ARG A 7 10.04 -7.11 17.42
CA ARG A 7 8.89 -8.03 17.33
C ARG A 7 7.87 -7.75 18.44
N LEU A 8 8.32 -7.62 19.69
CA LEU A 8 7.44 -7.27 20.82
C LEU A 8 6.71 -5.94 20.58
N GLY A 9 7.40 -4.91 20.09
CA GLY A 9 6.79 -3.62 19.78
C GLY A 9 5.73 -3.70 18.69
N ASP A 10 5.97 -4.49 17.64
CA ASP A 10 4.99 -4.70 16.57
C ASP A 10 3.78 -5.53 17.04
N ASP A 11 4.00 -6.55 17.88
CA ASP A 11 2.92 -7.36 18.47
C ASP A 11 2.01 -6.50 19.38
N LEU A 12 2.60 -5.66 20.23
CA LEU A 12 1.85 -4.72 21.07
C LEU A 12 1.08 -3.68 20.25
N ALA A 13 1.68 -3.16 19.18
CA ALA A 13 1.00 -2.23 18.28
C ALA A 13 -0.19 -2.88 17.57
N ALA A 14 -0.03 -4.12 17.09
CA ALA A 14 -1.10 -4.88 16.45
C ALA A 14 -2.25 -5.18 17.42
N LEU A 15 -1.94 -5.68 18.62
CA LEU A 15 -2.94 -5.96 19.65
C LEU A 15 -3.69 -4.69 20.06
N GLY A 16 -2.96 -3.61 20.37
CA GLY A 16 -3.56 -2.33 20.75
C GLY A 16 -4.47 -1.77 19.66
N ALA A 17 -4.05 -1.82 18.40
CA ALA A 17 -4.85 -1.37 17.28
C ALA A 17 -6.10 -2.22 17.07
N VAL A 18 -5.99 -3.54 17.08
CA VAL A 18 -7.14 -4.45 16.91
C VAL A 18 -8.13 -4.28 18.06
N SER A 19 -7.67 -4.18 19.30
CA SER A 19 -8.52 -3.91 20.46
C SER A 19 -9.25 -2.56 20.32
N ALA A 20 -8.54 -1.48 20.01
CA ALA A 20 -9.14 -0.15 19.85
C ALA A 20 -10.18 -0.12 18.72
N VAL A 21 -9.86 -0.71 17.56
CA VAL A 21 -10.78 -0.82 16.43
C VAL A 21 -12.02 -1.63 16.82
N SER A 22 -11.85 -2.75 17.51
CA SER A 22 -12.96 -3.60 17.94
C SER A 22 -13.90 -2.85 18.89
N THR A 23 -13.34 -2.12 19.86
CA THR A 23 -14.12 -1.29 20.80
C THR A 23 -14.87 -0.16 20.09
N LEU A 24 -14.20 0.58 19.20
CA LEU A 24 -14.81 1.70 18.48
C LEU A 24 -15.88 1.23 17.49
N VAL A 25 -15.64 0.13 16.77
CA VAL A 25 -16.63 -0.45 15.86
C VAL A 25 -17.82 -1.00 16.65
N ALA A 26 -17.60 -1.65 17.79
CA ALA A 26 -18.70 -2.09 18.66
C ALA A 26 -19.52 -0.91 19.20
N LEU A 27 -18.86 0.18 19.62
CA LEU A 27 -19.53 1.41 20.04
C LEU A 27 -20.38 2.01 18.92
N GLY A 28 -19.85 2.09 17.70
CA GLY A 28 -20.61 2.61 16.57
C GLY A 28 -21.78 1.70 16.19
N ALA A 29 -21.57 0.39 16.16
CA ALA A 29 -22.59 -0.60 15.84
C ALA A 29 -23.72 -0.63 16.89
N SER A 30 -23.43 -0.35 18.16
CA SER A 30 -24.45 -0.28 19.21
C SER A 30 -25.40 0.90 19.08
N ARG A 31 -25.12 1.86 18.18
CA ARG A 31 -26.03 2.98 17.87
C ARG A 31 -27.01 2.63 16.76
N GLY A 32 -26.74 1.60 15.95
CA GLY A 32 -27.58 1.23 14.82
C GLY A 32 -26.79 1.02 13.52
N LEU A 33 -27.50 0.75 12.44
CA LEU A 33 -26.92 0.45 11.13
C LEU A 33 -27.28 1.54 10.12
N TRP A 34 -26.27 2.33 9.73
CA TRP A 34 -26.39 3.33 8.67
C TRP A 34 -25.51 2.92 7.49
N LEU A 35 -26.16 2.49 6.41
CA LEU A 35 -25.48 1.96 5.22
C LEU A 35 -24.44 2.94 4.64
N SER A 36 -24.73 4.23 4.68
CA SER A 36 -23.83 5.29 4.20
C SER A 36 -22.50 5.34 4.96
N ASN A 37 -22.44 4.87 6.20
CA ASN A 37 -21.25 4.91 7.06
C ASN A 37 -20.57 3.53 7.24
N LEU A 38 -21.22 2.43 6.85
CA LEU A 38 -20.68 1.07 7.02
C LEU A 38 -19.33 0.85 6.35
N HIS A 39 -19.01 1.60 5.29
CA HIS A 39 -17.72 1.53 4.61
C HIS A 39 -16.55 1.90 5.53
N ASN A 40 -16.73 2.83 6.48
CA ASN A 40 -15.71 3.22 7.44
C ASN A 40 -15.42 2.09 8.45
N ALA A 41 -16.46 1.39 8.91
CA ALA A 41 -16.29 0.20 9.75
C ALA A 41 -15.58 -0.93 8.98
N ALA A 42 -16.00 -1.18 7.73
CA ALA A 42 -15.39 -2.19 6.88
C ALA A 42 -13.90 -1.89 6.68
N LEU A 43 -13.56 -0.66 6.30
CA LEU A 43 -12.18 -0.21 6.12
C LEU A 43 -11.37 -0.32 7.41
N ALA A 44 -11.95 0.03 8.56
CA ALA A 44 -11.32 -0.07 9.86
C ALA A 44 -10.94 -1.52 10.19
N VAL A 45 -11.91 -2.43 10.12
CA VAL A 45 -11.73 -3.84 10.48
C VAL A 45 -10.75 -4.51 9.53
N THR A 46 -10.93 -4.36 8.21
CA THR A 46 -10.06 -5.05 7.26
C THR A 46 -8.63 -4.51 7.27
N SER A 47 -8.45 -3.19 7.48
CA SER A 47 -7.11 -2.62 7.65
C SER A 47 -6.45 -3.12 8.94
N ALA A 48 -7.19 -3.22 10.05
CA ALA A 48 -6.64 -3.76 11.31
C ALA A 48 -6.16 -5.20 11.14
N LEU A 49 -6.99 -6.04 10.54
CA LEU A 49 -6.67 -7.45 10.28
C LEU A 49 -5.47 -7.60 9.35
N THR A 50 -5.45 -6.87 8.23
CA THR A 50 -4.32 -6.88 7.30
C THR A 50 -3.03 -6.41 7.98
N GLY A 51 -3.06 -5.29 8.70
CA GLY A 51 -1.89 -4.74 9.38
C GLY A 51 -1.34 -5.70 10.43
N ALA A 52 -2.20 -6.27 11.26
CA ALA A 52 -1.82 -7.24 12.29
C ALA A 52 -1.24 -8.52 11.69
N LEU A 53 -1.87 -9.07 10.65
CA LEU A 53 -1.39 -10.27 9.96
C LEU A 53 -0.02 -10.04 9.33
N LEU A 54 0.17 -8.93 8.62
CA LEU A 54 1.45 -8.60 7.99
C LEU A 54 2.57 -8.40 9.02
N LEU A 55 2.31 -7.70 10.13
CA LEU A 55 3.30 -7.54 11.21
C LEU A 55 3.67 -8.87 11.87
N SER A 56 2.69 -9.76 12.10
CA SER A 56 2.94 -11.08 12.73
C SER A 56 3.89 -11.94 11.89
N ARG A 57 3.80 -11.82 10.56
CA ARG A 57 4.63 -12.54 9.59
C ARG A 57 5.97 -11.84 9.34
N ARG A 58 5.98 -10.51 9.29
CA ARG A 58 7.15 -9.70 8.93
C ARG A 58 7.29 -8.47 9.84
N PRO A 59 7.91 -8.64 11.03
CA PRO A 59 8.17 -7.52 11.93
C PRO A 59 8.96 -6.41 11.25
N GLY A 60 8.55 -5.16 11.46
CA GLY A 60 9.16 -3.97 10.90
C GLY A 60 8.63 -3.51 9.54
N GLN A 61 7.66 -4.22 8.94
CA GLN A 61 7.03 -3.76 7.69
C GLN A 61 6.28 -2.44 7.89
N ARG A 62 6.54 -1.48 7.01
CA ARG A 62 6.02 -0.11 7.12
C ARG A 62 4.56 -0.02 6.67
N GLU A 63 4.23 -0.77 5.63
CA GLU A 63 2.90 -0.93 5.04
C GLU A 63 1.93 -1.48 6.08
N ALA A 64 2.38 -2.48 6.84
CA ALA A 64 1.59 -3.09 7.91
C ALA A 64 1.22 -2.07 9.00
N ARG A 65 2.16 -1.18 9.38
CA ARG A 65 1.86 -0.08 10.32
C ARG A 65 0.95 0.99 9.72
N GLN A 66 1.07 1.26 8.41
CA GLN A 66 0.15 2.18 7.73
C GLN A 66 -1.29 1.63 7.73
N PHE A 67 -1.46 0.32 7.52
CA PHE A 67 -2.78 -0.31 7.66
C PHE A 67 -3.35 -0.16 9.07
N LEU A 68 -2.56 -0.37 10.12
CA LEU A 68 -3.01 -0.14 11.50
C LEU A 68 -3.39 1.33 11.75
N ALA A 69 -2.65 2.28 11.16
CA ALA A 69 -2.96 3.71 11.28
C ALA A 69 -4.26 4.08 10.56
N ILE A 70 -4.48 3.57 9.34
CA ILE A 70 -5.74 3.72 8.60
C ILE A 70 -6.90 3.12 9.40
N ALA A 71 -6.67 1.95 10.01
CA ALA A 71 -7.68 1.25 10.78
C ALA A 71 -8.19 2.07 11.96
N LEU A 72 -7.26 2.63 12.74
CA LEU A 72 -7.58 3.44 13.91
C LEU A 72 -8.36 4.71 13.54
N VAL A 73 -7.90 5.45 12.52
CA VAL A 73 -8.59 6.68 12.09
C VAL A 73 -9.99 6.34 11.54
N SER A 74 -10.11 5.29 10.72
CA SER A 74 -11.40 4.86 10.17
C SER A 74 -12.37 4.39 11.25
N ALA A 75 -11.87 3.75 12.31
CA ALA A 75 -12.70 3.34 13.45
C ALA A 75 -13.22 4.54 14.25
N VAL A 76 -12.39 5.58 14.44
CA VAL A 76 -12.81 6.85 15.06
C VAL A 76 -13.86 7.54 14.21
N VAL A 77 -13.63 7.66 12.90
CA VAL A 77 -14.59 8.26 11.95
C VAL A 77 -15.92 7.51 12.00
N TYR A 78 -15.89 6.18 11.92
CA TYR A 78 -17.09 5.35 12.00
C TYR A 78 -17.85 5.58 13.32
N ALA A 79 -17.19 5.38 14.46
CA ALA A 79 -17.82 5.50 15.77
C ALA A 79 -18.36 6.91 16.03
N GLY A 80 -17.56 7.94 15.73
CA GLY A 80 -17.95 9.33 15.88
C GLY A 80 -19.16 9.69 15.02
N ARG A 81 -19.18 9.24 13.77
CA ARG A 81 -20.31 9.48 12.86
C ARG A 81 -21.57 8.73 13.30
N GLN A 82 -21.46 7.48 13.78
CA GLN A 82 -22.61 6.75 14.34
C GLN A 82 -23.22 7.46 15.55
N VAL A 83 -22.38 7.96 16.46
CA VAL A 83 -22.87 8.75 17.61
C VAL A 83 -23.43 10.10 17.15
N GLY A 84 -22.86 10.73 16.13
CA GLY A 84 -23.34 12.01 15.60
C GLY A 84 -24.66 11.93 14.83
N LEU A 85 -25.04 10.75 14.34
CA LEU A 85 -26.27 10.51 13.58
C LEU A 85 -27.52 10.31 14.47
N ASP A 86 -27.35 9.93 15.74
CA ASP A 86 -28.44 9.52 16.64
C ASP A 86 -28.25 9.98 18.10
N GLY A 87 -27.20 10.75 18.36
CA GLY A 87 -26.84 11.16 19.71
C GLY A 87 -27.37 12.53 20.09
N ASP A 88 -27.65 12.69 21.38
CA ASP A 88 -28.03 13.98 21.98
C ASP A 88 -27.00 14.46 23.01
N GLY A 89 -26.97 15.78 23.21
CA GLY A 89 -26.17 16.44 24.24
C GLY A 89 -24.68 16.63 23.89
N ARG A 90 -23.95 17.20 24.85
CA ARG A 90 -22.58 17.70 24.62
C ARG A 90 -21.58 16.59 24.30
N ALA A 91 -21.71 15.42 24.91
CA ALA A 91 -20.82 14.29 24.63
C ALA A 91 -20.99 13.78 23.19
N ALA A 92 -22.24 13.67 22.71
CA ALA A 92 -22.51 13.26 21.34
C ALA A 92 -21.99 14.27 20.32
N ALA A 93 -22.12 15.57 20.59
CA ALA A 93 -21.54 16.64 19.75
C ALA A 93 -20.03 16.50 19.52
N TRP A 94 -19.27 16.15 20.56
CA TRP A 94 -17.83 15.89 20.43
C TRP A 94 -17.52 14.64 19.61
N TRP A 95 -18.32 13.59 19.74
CA TRP A 95 -18.17 12.39 18.91
C TRP A 95 -18.53 12.65 17.45
N GLY A 96 -19.65 13.34 17.19
CA GLY A 96 -20.03 13.76 15.84
C GLY A 96 -18.91 14.56 15.17
N TRP A 97 -18.28 15.46 15.92
CA TRP A 97 -17.11 16.22 15.46
C TRP A 97 -15.91 15.34 15.07
N LEU A 98 -15.55 14.37 15.92
CA LEU A 98 -14.51 13.39 15.61
C LEU A 98 -14.88 12.49 14.41
N GLY A 99 -16.17 12.36 14.09
CA GLY A 99 -16.69 11.57 12.97
C GLY A 99 -16.51 12.20 11.58
N VAL A 100 -15.94 13.40 11.50
CA VAL A 100 -15.91 14.20 10.27
C VAL A 100 -14.49 14.54 9.85
N TRP A 101 -13.81 15.43 10.58
CA TRP A 101 -12.53 16.00 10.16
C TRP A 101 -11.37 14.99 9.96
N PRO A 102 -11.30 13.84 10.66
CA PRO A 102 -10.23 12.88 10.42
C PRO A 102 -10.32 12.17 9.07
N THR A 103 -11.44 12.29 8.34
CA THR A 103 -11.63 11.68 7.01
C THR A 103 -10.54 12.08 6.03
N ALA A 104 -10.12 13.35 6.03
CA ALA A 104 -9.02 13.83 5.20
C ALA A 104 -7.69 13.11 5.49
N LEU A 105 -7.46 12.69 6.75
CA LEU A 105 -6.26 11.92 7.13
C LEU A 105 -6.31 10.50 6.54
N VAL A 106 -7.47 9.86 6.50
CA VAL A 106 -7.64 8.54 5.86
C VAL A 106 -7.29 8.61 4.36
N ILE A 107 -7.76 9.66 3.68
CA ILE A 107 -7.45 9.89 2.25
C ILE A 107 -5.94 10.11 2.04
N ALA A 108 -5.30 10.88 2.93
CA ALA A 108 -3.85 11.10 2.90
C ALA A 108 -3.07 9.79 3.10
N GLN A 109 -3.44 9.01 4.12
CA GLN A 109 -2.80 7.74 4.44
C GLN A 109 -2.94 6.75 3.28
N THR A 110 -4.13 6.69 2.66
CA THR A 110 -4.38 5.88 1.47
C THR A 110 -3.50 6.33 0.31
N THR A 111 -3.36 7.64 0.09
CA THR A 111 -2.45 8.20 -0.92
C THR A 111 -1.01 7.77 -0.67
N LEU A 112 -0.53 7.90 0.56
CA LEU A 112 0.83 7.51 0.92
C LEU A 112 1.07 6.01 0.75
N LEU A 113 0.08 5.19 1.07
CA LEU A 113 0.12 3.75 0.85
C LEU A 113 0.27 3.43 -0.65
N VAL A 114 -0.57 4.03 -1.51
CA VAL A 114 -0.51 3.84 -2.97
C VAL A 114 0.83 4.29 -3.55
N LEU A 115 1.33 5.47 -3.14
CA LEU A 115 2.61 6.00 -3.65
C LEU A 115 3.82 5.17 -3.18
N CYS A 116 3.72 4.51 -2.03
CA CYS A 116 4.77 3.66 -1.49
C CYS A 116 4.65 2.18 -1.90
N PHE A 117 3.49 1.75 -2.40
CA PHE A 117 3.23 0.36 -2.75
C PHE A 117 4.11 -0.12 -3.91
N PRO A 118 4.55 -1.40 -3.91
CA PRO A 118 4.39 -2.41 -2.84
C PRO A 118 5.54 -2.45 -1.82
N GLU A 119 6.57 -1.64 -2.03
CA GLU A 119 7.85 -1.76 -1.32
C GLU A 119 7.95 -0.88 -0.06
N GLY A 120 6.90 -0.12 0.27
CA GLY A 120 6.84 0.72 1.48
C GLY A 120 7.77 1.93 1.41
N ARG A 121 8.19 2.31 0.19
CA ARG A 121 9.10 3.43 -0.07
C ARG A 121 8.71 4.18 -1.33
N PHE A 122 8.95 5.49 -1.31
CA PHE A 122 8.82 6.33 -2.49
C PHE A 122 9.82 5.93 -3.58
N LEU A 123 9.42 6.11 -4.84
CA LEU A 123 10.24 5.76 -6.01
C LEU A 123 11.54 6.59 -6.08
N SER A 124 11.49 7.86 -5.66
CA SER A 124 12.63 8.75 -5.65
C SER A 124 12.44 9.90 -4.64
N HIS A 125 13.46 10.73 -4.46
CA HIS A 125 13.36 11.95 -3.64
C HIS A 125 12.23 12.88 -4.11
N ARG A 126 12.00 13.01 -5.42
CA ARG A 126 10.91 13.84 -5.96
C ARG A 126 9.54 13.31 -5.53
N TRP A 127 9.36 11.99 -5.57
CA TRP A 127 8.12 11.34 -5.10
C TRP A 127 7.91 11.45 -3.59
N ARG A 128 9.00 11.51 -2.81
CA ARG A 128 8.91 11.83 -1.39
C ARG A 128 8.38 13.24 -1.15
N ILE A 129 8.81 14.23 -1.95
CA ILE A 129 8.25 15.60 -1.88
C ILE A 129 6.76 15.56 -2.20
N VAL A 130 6.34 14.88 -3.27
CA VAL A 130 4.91 14.72 -3.62
C VAL A 130 4.12 14.13 -2.45
N GLY A 131 4.63 13.07 -1.82
CA GLY A 131 3.99 12.46 -0.65
C GLY A 131 3.90 13.42 0.55
N ILE A 132 4.96 14.18 0.84
CA ILE A 132 4.96 15.20 1.91
C ILE A 132 3.95 16.30 1.61
N THR A 133 3.90 16.79 0.37
CA THR A 133 2.93 17.81 -0.05
C THR A 133 1.50 17.30 0.10
N ALA A 134 1.22 16.06 -0.34
CA ALA A 134 -0.09 15.42 -0.17
C ALA A 134 -0.49 15.30 1.31
N ALA A 135 0.43 14.84 2.16
CA ALA A 135 0.19 14.73 3.61
C ALA A 135 -0.05 16.10 4.26
N THR A 136 0.74 17.11 3.90
CA THR A 136 0.60 18.48 4.41
C THR A 136 -0.73 19.09 4.00
N ALA A 137 -1.10 18.95 2.73
CA ALA A 137 -2.37 19.44 2.23
C ALA A 137 -3.56 18.77 2.92
N ALA A 138 -3.48 17.46 3.16
CA ALA A 138 -4.52 16.75 3.91
C ALA A 138 -4.59 17.14 5.38
N ILE A 139 -3.47 17.45 6.04
CA ILE A 139 -3.46 17.99 7.41
C ILE A 139 -4.12 19.38 7.43
N ILE A 140 -3.84 20.22 6.43
CA ILE A 140 -4.49 21.53 6.28
C ILE A 140 -6.00 21.34 6.11
N SER A 141 -6.43 20.45 5.20
CA SER A 141 -7.85 20.11 5.04
C SER A 141 -8.48 19.56 6.32
N ALA A 142 -7.85 18.61 7.00
CA ALA A 142 -8.33 18.08 8.27
C ALA A 142 -8.48 19.19 9.32
N THR A 143 -7.53 20.13 9.38
CA THR A 143 -7.57 21.26 10.32
C THR A 143 -8.69 22.24 9.97
N LEU A 144 -8.86 22.55 8.68
CA LEU A 144 -9.94 23.43 8.22
C LEU A 144 -11.31 22.81 8.51
N SER A 145 -11.49 21.52 8.24
CA SER A 145 -12.71 20.76 8.58
C SER A 145 -12.96 20.70 10.09
N ALA A 146 -11.91 20.55 10.90
CA ALA A 146 -12.02 20.54 12.36
C ALA A 146 -12.52 21.89 12.93
N LEU A 147 -12.13 23.01 12.31
CA LEU A 147 -12.50 24.36 12.73
C LEU A 147 -13.82 24.83 12.13
N TRP A 148 -14.09 24.46 10.88
CA TRP A 148 -15.35 24.75 10.19
C TRP A 148 -15.84 23.47 9.55
N PRO A 149 -16.83 22.80 10.15
CA PRO A 149 -17.21 21.46 9.78
C PRO A 149 -18.15 21.47 8.58
N VAL A 150 -17.66 21.92 7.43
CA VAL A 150 -18.45 22.12 6.21
C VAL A 150 -19.13 20.82 5.78
N GLU A 151 -18.56 19.66 6.12
CA GLU A 151 -19.10 18.36 5.78
C GLU A 151 -20.26 17.89 6.68
N TYR A 152 -20.57 18.54 7.81
CA TYR A 152 -21.66 18.11 8.71
C TYR A 152 -23.01 17.99 8.00
N ALA A 153 -23.32 18.99 7.16
CA ALA A 153 -24.57 19.01 6.39
C ALA A 153 -24.60 17.89 5.33
N THR A 154 -23.45 17.55 4.76
CA THR A 154 -23.32 16.50 3.74
C THR A 154 -23.37 15.10 4.34
N ASP A 155 -22.89 14.95 5.59
CA ASP A 155 -22.83 13.67 6.31
C ASP A 155 -24.03 13.39 7.22
N ALA A 156 -25.07 14.24 7.14
CA ALA A 156 -26.32 14.13 7.90
C ALA A 156 -26.13 14.06 9.44
N ILE A 157 -25.04 14.64 9.97
CA ILE A 157 -24.78 14.71 11.40
C ILE A 157 -25.84 15.62 12.05
N VAL A 158 -26.61 15.08 13.01
CA VAL A 158 -27.69 15.81 13.69
C VAL A 158 -27.20 16.51 14.96
N THR A 159 -26.11 16.02 15.55
CA THR A 159 -25.52 16.66 16.74
C THR A 159 -24.97 18.04 16.42
N PRO A 160 -25.11 19.02 17.33
CA PRO A 160 -24.58 20.37 17.10
C PRO A 160 -23.05 20.36 17.04
N PHE A 161 -22.49 21.28 16.27
CA PHE A 161 -21.05 21.54 16.28
C PHE A 161 -20.61 22.04 17.68
N PRO A 162 -19.56 21.46 18.31
CA PRO A 162 -19.23 21.76 19.71
C PRO A 162 -18.60 23.15 19.94
N PHE A 163 -18.26 23.88 18.88
CA PHE A 163 -17.67 25.22 18.98
C PHE A 163 -18.64 26.30 18.48
N THR A 164 -18.49 27.49 19.04
CA THR A 164 -19.16 28.71 18.57
C THR A 164 -18.14 29.57 17.81
N LEU A 165 -18.02 29.34 16.50
CA LEU A 165 -17.07 30.04 15.64
C LEU A 165 -17.82 30.89 14.60
N GLN A 166 -17.35 32.11 14.35
CA GLN A 166 -17.89 32.96 13.28
C GLN A 166 -17.21 32.62 11.93
N GLY A 167 -17.80 33.11 10.83
CA GLY A 167 -17.18 33.02 9.50
C GLY A 167 -17.36 31.69 8.76
N TYR A 168 -18.41 30.91 9.10
CA TYR A 168 -18.73 29.67 8.40
C TYR A 168 -18.84 29.85 6.88
N ASP A 169 -19.52 30.89 6.40
CA ASP A 169 -19.72 31.13 4.96
C ASP A 169 -18.40 31.39 4.22
N ALA A 170 -17.48 32.14 4.86
CA ALA A 170 -16.15 32.38 4.33
C ALA A 170 -15.33 31.08 4.29
N ALA A 171 -15.41 30.27 5.35
CA ALA A 171 -14.73 28.98 5.42
C ALA A 171 -15.28 27.96 4.40
N ALA A 172 -16.59 27.90 4.20
CA ALA A 172 -17.23 27.07 3.19
C ALA A 172 -16.76 27.47 1.77
N THR A 173 -16.68 28.78 1.49
CA THR A 173 -16.16 29.27 0.20
C THR A 173 -14.69 28.88 -0.02
N VAL A 174 -13.87 28.95 1.03
CA VAL A 174 -12.45 28.54 0.98
C VAL A 174 -12.34 27.02 0.82
N TRP A 175 -13.15 26.26 1.54
CA TRP A 175 -13.22 24.81 1.48
C TRP A 175 -13.52 24.33 0.06
N ASP A 176 -14.57 24.87 -0.56
CA ASP A 176 -14.96 24.46 -1.92
C ASP A 176 -13.86 24.68 -2.95
N LYS A 177 -13.12 25.79 -2.81
CA LYS A 177 -12.01 26.16 -3.69
C LYS A 177 -10.71 25.40 -3.42
N LEU A 178 -10.53 24.84 -2.23
CA LEU A 178 -9.30 24.14 -1.85
C LEU A 178 -9.45 22.62 -1.84
N ALA A 179 -10.48 22.09 -1.17
CA ALA A 179 -10.63 20.66 -0.92
C ALA A 179 -10.93 19.87 -2.19
N HIS A 180 -11.90 20.30 -3.02
CA HIS A 180 -12.26 19.57 -4.24
C HIS A 180 -11.09 19.48 -5.23
N PRO A 181 -10.36 20.57 -5.55
CA PRO A 181 -9.19 20.47 -6.41
C PRO A 181 -8.09 19.62 -5.78
N LEU A 182 -7.88 19.71 -4.46
CA LEU A 182 -6.90 18.89 -3.78
C LEU A 182 -7.22 17.40 -3.93
N TYR A 183 -8.47 16.99 -3.68
CA TYR A 183 -8.88 15.59 -3.83
C TYR A 183 -8.68 15.09 -5.26
N ALA A 184 -9.01 15.90 -6.27
CA ALA A 184 -8.76 15.57 -7.67
C ALA A 184 -7.25 15.42 -7.95
N LEU A 185 -6.41 16.33 -7.44
CA LEU A 185 -4.96 16.26 -7.58
C LEU A 185 -4.37 15.01 -6.92
N LEU A 186 -4.89 14.58 -5.77
CA LEU A 186 -4.47 13.33 -5.12
C LEU A 186 -4.79 12.12 -5.99
N GLN A 187 -5.98 12.05 -6.60
CA GLN A 187 -6.34 10.97 -7.52
C GLN A 187 -5.44 10.94 -8.76
N VAL A 188 -5.12 12.11 -9.33
CA VAL A 188 -4.14 12.22 -10.44
C VAL A 188 -2.76 11.72 -9.98
N ALA A 189 -2.32 12.10 -8.78
CA ALA A 189 -1.05 11.64 -8.23
C ALA A 189 -1.01 10.11 -8.07
N TRP A 190 -2.13 9.45 -7.77
CA TRP A 190 -2.21 7.99 -7.74
C TRP A 190 -1.95 7.38 -9.11
N LEU A 191 -2.64 7.86 -10.15
CA LEU A 191 -2.48 7.37 -11.52
C LEU A 191 -1.05 7.58 -12.03
N VAL A 192 -0.51 8.79 -11.86
CA VAL A 192 0.85 9.12 -12.28
C VAL A 192 1.88 8.32 -11.48
N GLY A 193 1.65 8.15 -10.17
CA GLY A 193 2.50 7.35 -9.28
C GLY A 193 2.55 5.89 -9.67
N LEU A 194 1.39 5.27 -9.90
CA LEU A 194 1.28 3.89 -10.38
C LEU A 194 1.93 3.70 -11.75
N ALA A 195 1.72 4.62 -12.69
CA ALA A 195 2.34 4.57 -14.02
C ALA A 195 3.87 4.74 -13.96
N ALA A 196 4.37 5.65 -13.10
CA ALA A 196 5.79 5.83 -12.88
C ALA A 196 6.42 4.58 -12.25
N ARG A 197 5.73 3.97 -11.27
CA ARG A 197 6.16 2.73 -10.63
C ARG A 197 6.19 1.58 -11.63
N TRP A 198 5.12 1.40 -12.41
CA TRP A 198 5.03 0.35 -13.43
C TRP A 198 6.24 0.36 -14.38
N ARG A 199 6.62 1.54 -14.86
CA ARG A 199 7.78 1.71 -15.76
C ARG A 199 9.10 1.35 -15.11
N ALA A 200 9.26 1.62 -13.82
CA ALA A 200 10.50 1.40 -13.07
C ALA A 200 10.62 -0.01 -12.47
N SER A 201 9.54 -0.78 -12.45
CA SER A 201 9.43 -2.07 -11.76
C SER A 201 9.67 -3.28 -12.68
N ASP A 202 10.07 -4.39 -12.07
CA ASP A 202 10.22 -5.70 -12.73
C ASP A 202 8.85 -6.40 -12.94
N SER A 203 8.87 -7.61 -13.53
CA SER A 203 7.66 -8.36 -13.85
C SER A 203 6.82 -8.71 -12.61
N ALA A 204 7.47 -9.08 -11.50
CA ALA A 204 6.79 -9.46 -10.26
C ALA A 204 6.04 -8.27 -9.64
N VAL A 205 6.68 -7.10 -9.56
CA VAL A 205 6.04 -5.88 -9.04
C VAL A 205 4.97 -5.37 -10.02
N ARG A 206 5.19 -5.44 -11.34
CA ARG A 206 4.14 -5.11 -12.32
C ARG A 206 2.90 -5.97 -12.16
N GLN A 207 3.06 -7.26 -11.85
CA GLN A 207 1.92 -8.14 -11.58
C GLN A 207 1.14 -7.70 -10.32
N GLN A 208 1.84 -7.29 -9.24
CA GLN A 208 1.19 -6.72 -8.05
C GLN A 208 0.41 -5.45 -8.38
N LEU A 209 1.01 -4.55 -9.16
CA LEU A 209 0.36 -3.31 -9.60
C LEU A 209 -0.84 -3.58 -10.52
N LEU A 210 -0.77 -4.60 -11.38
CA LEU A 210 -1.88 -4.98 -12.27
C LEU A 210 -3.10 -5.41 -11.45
N TRP A 211 -2.90 -6.29 -10.48
CA TRP A 211 -3.98 -6.75 -9.62
C TRP A 211 -4.57 -5.62 -8.77
N LEU A 212 -3.74 -4.68 -8.31
CA LEU A 212 -4.22 -3.49 -7.64
C LEU A 212 -5.10 -2.64 -8.58
N VAL A 213 -4.66 -2.40 -9.81
CA VAL A 213 -5.44 -1.63 -10.82
C VAL A 213 -6.75 -2.33 -11.16
N VAL A 214 -6.73 -3.64 -11.41
CA VAL A 214 -7.92 -4.44 -11.71
C VAL A 214 -8.93 -4.36 -10.57
N LEU A 215 -8.47 -4.50 -9.33
CA LEU A 215 -9.32 -4.41 -8.15
C LEU A 215 -9.96 -3.03 -8.00
N VAL A 216 -9.15 -1.97 -8.11
CA VAL A 216 -9.65 -0.59 -8.02
C VAL A 216 -10.64 -0.30 -9.15
N ALA A 217 -10.36 -0.73 -10.38
CA ALA A 217 -11.27 -0.59 -11.51
C ALA A 217 -12.60 -1.33 -11.26
N GLY A 218 -12.56 -2.52 -10.66
CA GLY A 218 -13.75 -3.26 -10.24
C GLY A 218 -14.57 -2.49 -9.21
N ILE A 219 -13.94 -1.95 -8.17
CA ILE A 219 -14.60 -1.13 -7.14
C ILE A 219 -15.25 0.11 -7.75
N VAL A 220 -14.54 0.82 -8.63
CA VAL A 220 -15.05 1.99 -9.35
C VAL A 220 -16.24 1.62 -10.24
N THR A 221 -16.19 0.46 -10.90
CA THR A 221 -17.31 -0.05 -11.71
C THR A 221 -18.55 -0.31 -10.85
N VAL A 222 -18.39 -0.95 -9.68
CA VAL A 222 -19.49 -1.17 -8.72
C VAL A 222 -20.05 0.16 -8.22
N LEU A 223 -19.19 1.15 -7.96
CA LEU A 223 -19.61 2.49 -7.55
C LEU A 223 -20.49 3.15 -8.62
N PHE A 224 -20.03 3.18 -9.87
CA PHE A 224 -20.80 3.78 -10.98
C PHE A 224 -22.09 3.02 -11.26
N ALA A 225 -22.09 1.69 -11.17
CA ALA A 225 -23.30 0.89 -11.31
C ALA A 225 -24.32 1.20 -10.20
N GLY A 226 -23.86 1.35 -8.94
CA GLY A 226 -24.70 1.76 -7.82
C GLY A 226 -25.33 3.14 -8.02
N LEU A 227 -24.56 4.10 -8.54
CA LEU A 227 -25.08 5.42 -8.91
C LEU A 227 -26.12 5.34 -10.04
N ALA A 228 -25.84 4.56 -11.08
CA ALA A 228 -26.72 4.46 -12.25
C ALA A 228 -28.05 3.72 -11.97
N ILE A 229 -28.01 2.67 -11.15
CA ILE A 229 -29.17 1.79 -10.90
C ILE A 229 -29.93 2.24 -9.65
N GLY A 230 -29.21 2.56 -8.57
CA GLY A 230 -29.78 2.82 -7.25
C GLY A 230 -29.63 4.26 -6.76
N GLY A 231 -29.05 5.16 -7.56
CA GLY A 231 -28.82 6.56 -7.17
C GLY A 231 -27.87 6.75 -5.99
N THR A 232 -27.05 5.74 -5.65
CA THR A 232 -26.19 5.78 -4.46
C THR A 232 -24.81 5.17 -4.70
N PRO A 233 -23.71 5.79 -4.22
CA PRO A 233 -22.36 5.23 -4.34
C PRO A 233 -22.08 4.11 -3.33
N THR A 234 -23.01 3.86 -2.40
CA THR A 234 -22.83 2.96 -1.25
C THR A 234 -22.28 1.57 -1.62
N PRO A 235 -22.78 0.87 -2.66
CA PRO A 235 -22.22 -0.44 -3.03
C PRO A 235 -20.72 -0.40 -3.33
N GLY A 236 -20.27 0.64 -4.04
CA GLY A 236 -18.86 0.84 -4.35
C GLY A 236 -18.05 1.21 -3.11
N LEU A 237 -18.58 2.08 -2.25
CA LEU A 237 -17.92 2.44 -0.98
C LEU A 237 -17.76 1.22 -0.07
N LEU A 238 -18.76 0.35 0.02
CA LEU A 238 -18.65 -0.91 0.77
C LEU A 238 -17.56 -1.82 0.17
N ALA A 239 -17.46 -1.89 -1.16
CA ALA A 239 -16.43 -2.67 -1.83
C ALA A 239 -14.99 -2.16 -1.54
N VAL A 240 -14.80 -0.87 -1.24
CA VAL A 240 -13.51 -0.33 -0.76
C VAL A 240 -13.03 -1.05 0.50
N GLY A 241 -13.94 -1.52 1.36
CA GLY A 241 -13.60 -2.31 2.55
C GLY A 241 -12.83 -3.59 2.24
N ALA A 242 -12.92 -4.15 1.03
CA ALA A 242 -12.17 -5.34 0.63
C ALA A 242 -10.71 -5.03 0.21
N LEU A 243 -10.40 -3.76 -0.08
CA LEU A 243 -9.10 -3.33 -0.60
C LEU A 243 -7.92 -3.72 0.33
N PRO A 244 -7.96 -3.48 1.66
CA PRO A 244 -6.87 -3.87 2.54
C PRO A 244 -6.59 -5.38 2.54
N LEU A 245 -7.62 -6.22 2.46
CA LEU A 245 -7.44 -7.68 2.45
C LEU A 245 -6.74 -8.13 1.17
N ALA A 246 -7.18 -7.62 0.04
CA ALA A 246 -6.61 -7.95 -1.25
C ALA A 246 -5.16 -7.45 -1.37
N VAL A 247 -4.88 -6.21 -0.93
CA VAL A 247 -3.52 -5.68 -0.89
C VAL A 247 -2.64 -6.50 0.06
N GLY A 248 -3.13 -6.87 1.25
CA GLY A 248 -2.44 -7.77 2.17
C GLY A 248 -2.11 -9.12 1.54
N TRP A 249 -3.07 -9.71 0.83
CA TRP A 249 -2.90 -10.95 0.08
C TRP A 249 -1.84 -10.82 -1.03
N MET A 250 -1.85 -9.71 -1.78
CA MET A 250 -0.85 -9.42 -2.82
C MET A 250 0.55 -9.32 -2.22
N LEU A 251 0.70 -8.57 -1.12
CA LEU A 251 1.96 -8.39 -0.41
C LEU A 251 2.50 -9.71 0.14
N ASP A 252 1.64 -10.61 0.60
CA ASP A 252 2.03 -11.91 1.14
C ASP A 252 2.36 -12.95 0.06
N ARG A 253 1.46 -13.17 -0.90
CA ARG A 253 1.60 -14.25 -1.91
C ARG A 253 2.66 -13.96 -2.96
N LEU A 254 2.73 -12.73 -3.47
CA LEU A 254 3.63 -12.40 -4.58
C LEU A 254 5.07 -12.19 -4.11
N SER A 255 5.27 -11.85 -2.83
CA SER A 255 6.61 -11.84 -2.25
C SER A 255 7.13 -13.24 -1.92
N LEU A 256 6.26 -14.18 -1.51
CA LEU A 256 6.65 -15.59 -1.35
C LEU A 256 7.05 -16.23 -2.68
N ALA A 257 6.33 -15.92 -3.77
CA ALA A 257 6.72 -16.37 -5.11
C ALA A 257 8.13 -15.90 -5.49
N HIS A 258 8.47 -14.64 -5.19
CA HIS A 258 9.82 -14.11 -5.42
C HIS A 258 10.89 -14.80 -4.56
N VAL A 259 10.62 -15.05 -3.27
CA VAL A 259 11.55 -15.78 -2.40
C VAL A 259 11.77 -17.21 -2.90
N VAL A 260 10.71 -17.90 -3.36
CA VAL A 260 10.83 -19.24 -3.94
C VAL A 260 11.63 -19.22 -5.25
N GLU A 261 11.48 -18.18 -6.08
CA GLU A 261 12.32 -18.01 -7.27
C GLU A 261 13.79 -17.78 -6.91
N LEU A 262 14.08 -16.97 -5.89
CA LEU A 262 15.44 -16.74 -5.41
C LEU A 262 16.07 -18.02 -4.83
N GLU A 263 15.35 -18.75 -4.00
CA GLU A 263 15.76 -20.07 -3.46
C GLU A 263 16.02 -21.07 -4.60
N ARG A 264 15.14 -21.13 -5.61
CA ARG A 264 15.37 -21.97 -6.78
C ARG A 264 16.60 -21.53 -7.58
N ALA A 265 16.82 -20.23 -7.74
CA ALA A 265 18.00 -19.71 -8.42
C ALA A 265 19.28 -20.01 -7.64
N ALA A 266 19.26 -19.89 -6.30
CA ALA A 266 20.36 -20.26 -5.42
C ALA A 266 20.68 -21.77 -5.55
N GLY A 267 19.66 -22.64 -5.51
CA GLY A 267 19.85 -24.08 -5.73
C GLY A 267 20.41 -24.43 -7.13
N ARG A 268 20.11 -23.63 -8.16
CA ARG A 268 20.72 -23.78 -9.49
C ARG A 268 22.18 -23.34 -9.52
N LEU A 269 22.55 -22.30 -8.77
CA LEU A 269 23.94 -21.88 -8.59
C LEU A 269 24.75 -22.93 -7.81
N ASP A 270 24.15 -23.57 -6.82
CA ASP A 270 24.77 -24.67 -6.07
C ASP A 270 24.96 -25.95 -6.92
N ALA A 271 24.20 -26.10 -8.02
CA ALA A 271 24.38 -27.19 -8.98
C ALA A 271 25.58 -26.99 -9.94
N LEU A 272 26.22 -25.82 -9.91
CA LEU A 272 27.44 -25.55 -10.67
C LEU A 272 28.63 -26.26 -10.03
N THR A 273 29.43 -26.91 -10.87
CA THR A 273 30.72 -27.47 -10.45
C THR A 273 31.68 -26.36 -10.02
N PRO A 274 32.74 -26.65 -9.24
CA PRO A 274 33.74 -25.65 -8.86
C PRO A 274 34.29 -24.87 -10.07
N ARG A 275 34.55 -25.58 -11.18
CA ARG A 275 35.07 -24.97 -12.40
C ARG A 275 34.07 -24.08 -13.12
N GLU A 276 32.80 -24.48 -13.17
CA GLU A 276 31.72 -23.64 -13.72
C GLU A 276 31.52 -22.38 -12.86
N ASN A 277 31.63 -22.50 -11.53
CA ASN A 277 31.59 -21.35 -10.62
C ASN A 277 32.74 -20.36 -10.87
N GLU A 278 33.98 -20.84 -11.07
CA GLU A 278 35.11 -19.98 -11.43
C GLU A 278 34.88 -19.25 -12.77
N VAL A 279 34.36 -19.94 -13.78
CA VAL A 279 34.02 -19.33 -15.07
C VAL A 279 32.92 -18.27 -14.88
N LEU A 280 31.88 -18.57 -14.11
CA LEU A 280 30.78 -17.63 -13.84
C LEU A 280 31.25 -16.40 -13.04
N ASP A 281 32.15 -16.55 -12.06
CA ASP A 281 32.75 -15.43 -11.33
C ASP A 281 33.52 -14.50 -12.28
N LEU A 282 34.32 -15.05 -13.18
CA LEU A 282 35.03 -14.23 -14.17
C LEU A 282 34.09 -13.59 -15.19
N MET A 283 33.00 -14.25 -15.58
CA MET A 283 31.93 -13.64 -16.38
C MET A 283 31.29 -12.46 -15.63
N ALA A 284 31.01 -12.62 -14.34
CA ALA A 284 30.39 -11.60 -13.49
C ALA A 284 31.28 -10.37 -13.29
N ARG A 285 32.60 -10.54 -13.38
CA ARG A 285 33.60 -9.46 -13.43
C ARG A 285 33.74 -8.81 -14.82
N GLY A 286 32.98 -9.28 -15.82
CA GLY A 286 32.94 -8.70 -17.17
C GLY A 286 34.03 -9.19 -18.13
N LEU A 287 34.74 -10.29 -17.82
CA LEU A 287 35.82 -10.78 -18.69
C LEU A 287 35.25 -11.42 -19.97
N SER A 288 35.98 -11.30 -21.08
CA SER A 288 35.70 -12.00 -22.34
C SER A 288 36.08 -13.48 -22.26
N ASN A 289 35.58 -14.31 -23.18
CA ASN A 289 35.95 -15.74 -23.21
C ASN A 289 37.46 -15.95 -23.36
N GLN A 290 38.13 -15.07 -24.11
CA GLN A 290 39.59 -15.09 -24.28
C GLN A 290 40.31 -14.79 -22.96
N ALA A 291 39.92 -13.73 -22.25
CA ALA A 291 40.52 -13.37 -20.96
C ALA A 291 40.25 -14.45 -19.89
N ILE A 292 39.07 -15.08 -19.91
CA ILE A 292 38.76 -16.24 -19.05
C ILE A 292 39.68 -17.41 -19.37
N SER A 293 39.90 -17.70 -20.66
CA SER A 293 40.76 -18.80 -21.11
C SER A 293 42.21 -18.62 -20.65
N GLU A 294 42.74 -17.40 -20.75
CA GLU A 294 44.09 -17.07 -20.30
C GLU A 294 44.23 -17.19 -18.77
N ARG A 295 43.26 -16.65 -18.02
CA ARG A 295 43.30 -16.59 -16.56
C ARG A 295 43.09 -17.94 -15.88
N LEU A 296 42.35 -18.83 -16.53
CA LEU A 296 42.12 -20.19 -16.05
C LEU A 296 43.07 -21.22 -16.69
N HIS A 297 43.99 -20.80 -17.56
CA HIS A 297 44.87 -21.67 -18.34
C HIS A 297 44.10 -22.77 -19.11
N LEU A 298 42.99 -22.38 -19.76
CA LEU A 298 42.15 -23.25 -20.59
C LEU A 298 42.18 -22.81 -22.06
N SER A 299 41.80 -23.72 -22.96
CA SER A 299 41.50 -23.32 -24.34
C SER A 299 40.12 -22.64 -24.43
N ILE A 300 39.94 -21.74 -25.40
CA ILE A 300 38.62 -21.13 -25.70
C ILE A 300 37.57 -22.21 -25.97
N LYS A 301 37.97 -23.29 -26.68
CA LYS A 301 37.13 -24.47 -26.95
C LYS A 301 36.69 -25.22 -25.70
N THR A 302 37.33 -24.99 -24.56
CA THR A 302 36.92 -25.53 -23.25
C THR A 302 36.01 -24.57 -22.50
N VAL A 303 36.22 -23.26 -22.63
CA VAL A 303 35.42 -22.23 -21.97
C VAL A 303 34.01 -22.15 -22.56
N GLU A 304 33.84 -22.24 -23.88
CA GLU A 304 32.54 -22.16 -24.54
C GLU A 304 31.55 -23.26 -24.10
N PRO A 305 31.95 -24.56 -24.03
CA PRO A 305 31.11 -25.60 -23.44
C PRO A 305 30.81 -25.39 -21.96
N ALA A 306 31.76 -24.87 -21.18
CA ALA A 306 31.53 -24.57 -19.76
C ALA A 306 30.45 -23.49 -19.59
N ILE A 307 30.52 -22.41 -20.38
CA ILE A 307 29.49 -21.36 -20.41
C ILE A 307 28.13 -21.91 -20.85
N SER A 308 28.11 -22.76 -21.88
CA SER A 308 26.87 -23.42 -22.34
C SER A 308 26.27 -24.32 -21.26
N SER A 309 27.11 -25.06 -20.53
CA SER A 309 26.69 -25.89 -19.40
C SER A 309 26.12 -25.04 -18.26
N ILE A 310 26.76 -23.91 -17.93
CA ILE A 310 26.27 -22.94 -16.95
C ILE A 310 24.88 -22.46 -17.34
N PHE A 311 24.67 -21.99 -18.57
CA PHE A 311 23.34 -21.52 -19.02
C PHE A 311 22.28 -22.59 -18.88
N ARG A 312 22.58 -23.83 -19.27
CA ARG A 312 21.66 -24.96 -19.12
C ARG A 312 21.34 -25.24 -17.65
N LYS A 313 22.34 -25.27 -16.77
CA LYS A 313 22.15 -25.54 -15.32
C LYS A 313 21.38 -24.42 -14.62
N LEU A 314 21.55 -23.18 -15.08
CA LEU A 314 20.81 -22.02 -14.60
C LEU A 314 19.39 -21.93 -15.16
N GLY A 315 19.02 -22.80 -16.12
CA GLY A 315 17.71 -22.78 -16.78
C GLY A 315 17.52 -21.54 -17.66
N LEU A 316 18.58 -21.11 -18.35
CA LEU A 316 18.59 -19.96 -19.23
C LEU A 316 18.42 -20.44 -20.69
N ASP A 317 17.19 -20.40 -21.17
CA ASP A 317 16.82 -20.76 -22.53
C ASP A 317 17.29 -19.72 -23.55
N ASP A 318 17.40 -20.14 -24.82
CA ASP A 318 17.81 -19.26 -25.93
C ASP A 318 16.63 -18.40 -26.37
N ASP A 319 16.40 -17.31 -25.64
CA ASP A 319 15.36 -16.32 -25.92
C ASP A 319 15.94 -15.14 -26.71
N PRO A 320 15.46 -14.86 -27.95
CA PRO A 320 15.98 -13.77 -28.77
C PRO A 320 15.73 -12.37 -28.18
N ALA A 321 14.85 -12.22 -27.20
CA ALA A 321 14.60 -10.96 -26.51
C ALA A 321 15.60 -10.69 -25.35
N SER A 322 16.46 -11.64 -24.99
CA SER A 322 17.34 -11.53 -23.83
C SER A 322 18.76 -12.06 -24.07
N ASN A 323 19.70 -11.61 -23.24
CA ASN A 323 21.11 -12.04 -23.32
C ASN A 323 21.42 -13.00 -22.16
N ARG A 324 21.59 -14.29 -22.48
CA ARG A 324 21.87 -15.36 -21.49
C ARG A 324 23.08 -15.07 -20.61
N ARG A 325 24.13 -14.44 -21.16
CA ARG A 325 25.32 -14.06 -20.38
C ARG A 325 24.98 -13.02 -19.32
N VAL A 326 24.21 -12.00 -19.69
CA VAL A 326 23.76 -10.96 -18.75
C VAL A 326 22.85 -11.57 -17.68
N LEU A 327 21.91 -12.44 -18.06
CA LEU A 327 21.03 -13.12 -17.12
C LEU A 327 21.79 -14.00 -16.12
N ALA A 328 22.80 -14.75 -16.57
CA ALA A 328 23.65 -15.56 -15.71
C ALA A 328 24.41 -14.71 -14.68
N VAL A 329 24.97 -13.57 -15.11
CA VAL A 329 25.65 -12.61 -14.22
C VAL A 329 24.68 -11.97 -13.22
N VAL A 330 23.47 -11.62 -13.65
CA VAL A 330 22.44 -11.09 -12.75
C VAL A 330 22.03 -12.13 -11.70
N GLN A 331 21.90 -13.41 -12.07
CA GLN A 331 21.63 -14.47 -11.10
C GLN A 331 22.78 -14.64 -10.11
N TYR A 332 24.03 -14.59 -10.57
CA TYR A 332 25.22 -14.66 -9.70
C TYR A 332 25.22 -13.57 -8.62
N TRP A 333 24.92 -12.32 -8.97
CA TRP A 333 24.88 -11.20 -8.02
C TRP A 333 23.64 -11.14 -7.13
N ARG A 334 22.63 -11.98 -7.40
CA ARG A 334 21.41 -12.09 -6.58
C ARG A 334 21.52 -13.17 -5.49
N ARG A 335 22.58 -13.97 -5.49
CA ARG A 335 22.94 -14.91 -4.41
C ARG A 335 23.33 -14.14 -3.15
#